data_AF-A0A8R7VH16-F1
#
_entry.id   AF-A0A8R7VH16-F1
#
_cell.length_a   1.000
_cell.length_b   1.000
_cell.length_c   1.000
_cell.angle_alpha   90.00
_cell.angle_beta   90.00
_cell.angle_gamma   90.00
#
_symmetry.space_group_name_H-M   'P 1'
#
loop_
_entity.id
_entity.type
_entity.pdbx_description
1 polymer ?
#
loop_
_entity_poly.entity_id
_entity_poly.type
_entity_poly.pdbx_seq_one_letter_code
_entity_poly.pdbx_strand_id
1 'polypeptide(L)'
;MSAFDLLATWYMVLQVSALCSDQMHVILAEGLARVATAYRMEHPENDEEAERRAWEAALKRSFEQTDTLGMGLSESGLPIMGSTAVVALLVRGSILMANCGDSRAVLCRAGNALHALPLSQDHKRERPDERARVDAAGGKVRTSDDGQLRVRGVLAMSRAL
;
A
#
# COMPACT_ATOMS: atom_id res chain seq x y z
N MET A 1 -26.41 20.67 -9.38
CA MET A 1 -25.19 20.30 -8.63
C MET A 1 -24.38 21.57 -8.44
N SER A 2 -24.25 22.07 -7.21
CA SER A 2 -23.60 23.36 -6.96
C SER A 2 -22.07 23.21 -6.95
N ALA A 3 -21.34 24.32 -7.16
CA ALA A 3 -19.88 24.33 -7.01
C ALA A 3 -19.43 23.95 -5.59
N PHE A 4 -20.31 24.15 -4.60
CA PHE A 4 -20.09 23.76 -3.20
C PHE A 4 -20.19 22.24 -3.01
N ASP A 5 -21.12 21.58 -3.69
CA ASP A 5 -21.25 20.11 -3.68
C ASP A 5 -20.03 19.45 -4.34
N LEU A 6 -19.52 20.04 -5.42
CA LEU A 6 -18.28 19.58 -6.07
C LEU A 6 -17.07 19.74 -5.13
N LEU A 7 -16.89 20.89 -4.49
CA LEU A 7 -15.79 21.11 -3.54
C LEU A 7 -15.87 20.15 -2.34
N ALA A 8 -17.06 19.92 -1.77
CA ALA A 8 -17.25 18.97 -0.68
C ALA A 8 -16.95 17.53 -1.11
N THR A 9 -17.36 17.13 -2.32
CA THR A 9 -17.06 15.80 -2.87
C THR A 9 -15.56 15.62 -3.13
N TRP A 10 -14.86 16.64 -3.63
CA TRP A 10 -13.40 16.63 -3.78
C TRP A 10 -12.67 16.60 -2.43
N TYR A 11 -13.16 17.31 -1.42
CA TYR A 11 -12.60 17.30 -0.07
C TYR A 11 -12.82 15.95 0.64
N MET A 12 -13.92 15.26 0.34
CA MET A 12 -14.21 13.94 0.90
C MET A 12 -13.26 12.89 0.32
N VAL A 13 -13.09 12.78 -1.01
CA VAL A 13 -12.32 11.69 -1.68
C VAL A 13 -10.82 11.64 -1.31
N LEU A 14 -10.28 12.66 -0.63
CA LEU A 14 -8.84 12.79 -0.36
C LEU A 14 -8.39 12.27 1.01
N GLN A 15 -9.27 11.80 1.90
CA GLN A 15 -8.87 11.58 3.29
C GLN A 15 -7.84 10.46 3.49
N VAL A 16 -8.07 9.26 2.93
CA VAL A 16 -7.16 8.12 3.13
C VAL A 16 -5.85 8.30 2.36
N SER A 17 -5.90 8.84 1.14
CA SER A 17 -4.70 9.10 0.34
C SER A 17 -3.87 10.26 0.90
N ALA A 18 -4.50 11.33 1.42
CA ALA A 18 -3.80 12.39 2.15
C ALA A 18 -3.19 11.85 3.45
N LEU A 19 -3.93 11.04 4.22
CA LEU A 19 -3.38 10.36 5.39
C LEU A 19 -2.15 9.51 5.03
N CYS A 20 -2.21 8.74 3.94
CA CYS A 20 -1.07 7.97 3.46
C CYS A 20 0.12 8.88 3.13
N SER A 21 -0.11 9.96 2.37
CA SER A 21 0.92 10.93 1.99
C SER A 21 1.57 11.57 3.23
N ASP A 22 0.76 12.00 4.19
CA ASP A 22 1.21 12.82 5.31
C ASP A 22 1.78 11.99 6.47
N GLN A 23 1.26 10.77 6.69
CA GLN A 23 1.57 9.99 7.90
C GLN A 23 2.34 8.70 7.62
N MET A 24 2.16 8.03 6.48
CA MET A 24 2.77 6.71 6.27
C MET A 24 4.30 6.75 6.33
N HIS A 25 4.92 7.79 5.77
CA HIS A 25 6.37 7.95 5.81
C HIS A 25 6.89 8.29 7.21
N VAL A 26 6.12 9.04 8.02
CA VAL A 26 6.44 9.35 9.42
C VAL A 26 6.40 8.08 10.26
N ILE A 27 5.32 7.31 10.15
CA ILE A 27 5.13 6.03 10.83
C ILE A 27 6.27 5.05 10.46
N LEU A 28 6.61 4.98 9.17
CA LEU A 28 7.71 4.15 8.69
C LEU A 28 9.05 4.61 9.28
N ALA A 29 9.35 5.90 9.24
CA ALA A 29 10.60 6.45 9.77
C ALA A 29 10.78 6.14 11.26
N GLU A 30 9.73 6.31 12.06
CA GLU A 30 9.76 5.91 13.47
C GLU A 30 9.94 4.40 13.66
N GLY A 31 9.25 3.60 12.85
CA GLY A 31 9.39 2.14 12.85
C GLY A 31 10.82 1.69 12.55
N LEU A 32 11.45 2.32 11.55
CA LEU A 32 12.84 2.08 11.18
C LEU A 32 13.80 2.54 12.27
N ALA A 33 13.57 3.70 12.91
CA ALA A 33 14.41 4.18 14.01
C ALA A 33 14.38 3.22 15.22
N ARG A 34 13.19 2.69 15.56
CA ARG A 34 13.02 1.68 16.62
C ARG A 34 13.79 0.40 16.30
N VAL A 35 13.65 -0.10 15.07
CA VAL A 35 14.35 -1.31 14.62
C VAL A 35 15.87 -1.09 14.53
N ALA A 36 16.34 0.05 14.02
CA ALA A 36 17.76 0.36 13.94
C ALA A 36 18.43 0.39 15.32
N THR A 37 17.71 0.92 16.32
CA THR A 37 18.19 0.98 17.71
C THR A 37 18.28 -0.43 18.30
N ALA A 38 17.24 -1.25 18.13
CA ALA A 38 17.24 -2.64 18.61
C ALA A 38 18.33 -3.50 17.94
N TYR A 39 18.46 -3.40 16.61
CA TYR A 39 19.45 -4.17 15.84
C TYR A 39 20.89 -3.90 16.29
N ARG A 40 21.25 -2.62 16.51
CA ARG A 40 22.58 -2.23 17.01
C ARG A 40 22.92 -2.81 18.40
N MET A 41 21.90 -3.08 19.22
CA MET A 41 22.10 -3.60 20.57
C MET A 41 22.15 -5.14 20.60
N GLU A 42 21.37 -5.80 19.75
CA GLU A 42 21.16 -7.26 19.78
C GLU A 42 22.10 -8.04 18.84
N HIS A 43 22.66 -7.39 17.81
CA HIS A 43 23.43 -8.05 16.74
C HIS A 43 24.82 -7.39 16.60
N PRO A 44 25.80 -7.72 17.46
CA PRO A 44 27.16 -7.21 17.34
C PRO A 44 27.88 -7.70 16.07
N GLU A 45 27.39 -8.80 15.48
CA GLU A 45 27.81 -9.32 14.18
C GLU A 45 26.80 -8.91 13.10
N ASN A 46 27.28 -8.53 11.92
CA ASN A 46 26.47 -7.92 10.87
C ASN A 46 25.62 -8.99 10.14
N ASP A 47 24.46 -9.34 10.71
CA ASP A 47 23.45 -10.23 10.10
C ASP A 47 22.51 -9.46 9.15
N GLU A 48 22.88 -9.41 7.88
CA GLU A 48 22.12 -8.73 6.82
C GLU A 48 20.70 -9.31 6.63
N GLU A 49 20.50 -10.60 6.91
CA GLU A 49 19.20 -11.27 6.76
C GLU A 49 18.25 -10.85 7.88
N ALA A 50 18.73 -10.84 9.12
CA ALA A 50 17.97 -10.36 10.27
C ALA A 50 17.63 -8.87 10.11
N GLU A 51 18.59 -8.05 9.65
CA GLU A 51 18.35 -6.63 9.37
C GLU A 51 17.27 -6.44 8.29
N ARG A 52 17.34 -7.20 7.19
CA ARG A 52 16.34 -7.12 6.11
C ARG A 52 14.93 -7.48 6.61
N ARG A 53 14.79 -8.57 7.38
CA ARG A 53 13.50 -8.96 7.98
C ARG A 53 12.95 -7.87 8.89
N ALA A 54 13.83 -7.17 9.60
CA ALA A 54 13.42 -6.10 10.49
C ALA A 54 12.92 -4.86 9.72
N TRP A 55 13.52 -4.54 8.58
CA TRP A 55 13.01 -3.53 7.64
C TRP A 55 11.70 -3.93 6.98
N GLU A 56 11.57 -5.17 6.52
CA GLU A 56 10.31 -5.70 5.99
C GLU A 56 9.18 -5.62 7.03
N ALA A 57 9.48 -5.95 8.29
CA ALA A 57 8.52 -5.85 9.38
C ALA A 57 8.13 -4.40 9.70
N ALA A 58 9.08 -3.45 9.67
CA ALA A 58 8.78 -2.03 9.84
C ALA A 58 7.87 -1.51 8.71
N LEU A 59 8.17 -1.90 7.47
CA LEU A 59 7.39 -1.54 6.29
C LEU A 59 5.98 -2.14 6.31
N LYS A 60 5.82 -3.40 6.72
CA LYS A 60 4.50 -4.02 6.90
C LYS A 60 3.69 -3.30 7.99
N ARG A 61 4.30 -3.01 9.13
CA ARG A 61 3.64 -2.31 10.25
C ARG A 61 3.19 -0.90 9.86
N SER A 62 3.92 -0.19 9.00
CA SER A 62 3.48 1.14 8.57
C SER A 62 2.18 1.08 7.77
N PHE A 63 1.98 0.06 6.94
CA PHE A 63 0.70 -0.15 6.24
C PHE A 63 -0.43 -0.46 7.23
N GLU A 64 -0.22 -1.38 8.18
CA GLU A 64 -1.23 -1.75 9.18
C GLU A 64 -1.63 -0.57 10.08
N GLN A 65 -0.66 0.26 10.48
CA GLN A 65 -0.92 1.43 11.31
C GLN A 65 -1.63 2.54 10.53
N THR A 66 -1.25 2.78 9.27
CA THR A 66 -1.96 3.75 8.42
C THR A 66 -3.40 3.28 8.12
N ASP A 67 -3.62 2.00 7.86
CA ASP A 67 -4.95 1.40 7.68
C ASP A 67 -5.83 1.60 8.93
N THR A 68 -5.27 1.31 10.11
CA THR A 68 -5.96 1.53 11.40
C THR A 68 -6.35 2.99 11.59
N LEU A 69 -5.45 3.93 11.26
CA LEU A 69 -5.75 5.36 11.33
C LEU A 69 -6.84 5.77 10.31
N GLY A 70 -6.81 5.18 9.11
CA GLY A 70 -7.80 5.39 8.05
C GLY A 70 -9.19 4.91 8.44
N MET A 71 -9.29 3.75 9.11
CA MET A 71 -10.54 3.23 9.65
C MET A 71 -11.19 4.21 10.64
N GLY A 72 -10.40 4.85 11.50
CA GLY A 72 -10.89 5.87 12.44
C GLY A 72 -11.49 7.11 11.74
N LEU A 73 -11.07 7.41 10.51
CA LEU A 73 -11.68 8.48 9.70
C LEU A 73 -13.02 8.03 9.10
N SER A 74 -13.18 6.73 8.80
CA SER A 74 -14.39 6.16 8.20
C SER A 74 -15.58 6.07 9.18
N GLU A 75 -15.34 6.09 10.49
CA GLU A 75 -16.40 6.05 11.52
C GLU A 75 -17.23 7.35 11.60
N SER A 76 -16.83 8.39 10.86
CA SER A 76 -17.49 9.71 10.83
C SER A 76 -18.75 9.78 9.94
N GLY A 77 -19.24 8.65 9.42
CA GLY A 77 -20.43 8.60 8.54
C GLY A 77 -20.17 9.03 7.10
N LEU A 78 -18.89 9.14 6.72
CA LEU A 78 -18.43 9.43 5.36
C LEU A 78 -18.56 8.20 4.44
N PRO A 79 -18.60 8.39 3.10
CA PRO A 79 -18.66 7.30 2.15
C PRO A 79 -17.46 6.36 2.28
N ILE A 80 -17.62 5.14 1.76
CA ILE A 80 -16.54 4.15 1.69
C ILE A 80 -15.37 4.75 0.90
N MET A 81 -14.24 4.94 1.57
CA MET A 81 -13.02 5.50 0.98
C MET A 81 -11.87 4.54 1.20
N GLY A 82 -10.87 4.67 0.33
CA GLY A 82 -9.64 3.94 0.45
C GLY A 82 -8.58 4.52 -0.49
N SER A 83 -7.35 4.03 -0.33
CA SER A 83 -6.22 4.43 -1.16
C SER A 83 -5.40 3.21 -1.55
N THR A 84 -4.83 3.25 -2.75
CA THR A 84 -3.67 2.40 -3.04
C THR A 84 -2.44 2.99 -2.38
N ALA A 85 -1.46 2.16 -2.07
CA ALA A 85 -0.14 2.62 -1.66
C ALA A 85 0.95 1.74 -2.28
N VAL A 86 1.96 2.38 -2.87
CA VAL A 86 3.21 1.74 -3.28
C VAL A 86 4.35 2.52 -2.65
N VAL A 87 5.20 1.82 -1.88
CA VAL A 87 6.28 2.42 -1.10
C VAL A 87 7.59 1.75 -1.47
N ALA A 88 8.58 2.57 -1.83
CA ALA A 88 9.95 2.17 -2.07
C ALA A 88 10.83 2.65 -0.92
N LEU A 89 11.41 1.73 -0.15
CA LEU A 89 12.37 2.03 0.90
C LEU A 89 13.79 1.78 0.36
N LEU A 90 14.58 2.83 0.24
CA LEU A 90 15.99 2.75 -0.13
C LEU A 90 16.84 2.73 1.15
N VAL A 91 17.50 1.61 1.42
CA VAL A 91 18.30 1.40 2.63
C VAL A 91 19.56 0.60 2.31
N ARG A 92 20.73 1.10 2.70
CA ARG A 92 22.04 0.46 2.49
C ARG A 92 22.27 -0.07 1.06
N GLY A 93 21.89 0.73 0.05
CA GLY A 93 22.03 0.35 -1.37
C GLY A 93 21.03 -0.69 -1.88
N SER A 94 20.08 -1.13 -1.04
CA SER A 94 18.99 -2.04 -1.38
C SER A 94 17.67 -1.29 -1.51
N ILE A 95 16.78 -1.77 -2.38
CA ILE A 95 15.41 -1.27 -2.56
C ILE A 95 14.45 -2.33 -2.03
N LEU A 96 13.67 -1.99 -1.00
CA LEU A 96 12.54 -2.79 -0.53
C LEU A 96 11.24 -2.17 -1.04
N MET A 97 10.36 -3.00 -1.59
CA MET A 97 9.07 -2.56 -2.13
C MET A 97 7.92 -3.13 -1.33
N ALA A 98 6.95 -2.28 -0.98
CA ALA A 98 5.64 -2.70 -0.52
C ALA A 98 4.56 -2.13 -1.44
N ASN A 99 3.60 -2.97 -1.83
CA ASN A 99 2.48 -2.57 -2.67
C ASN A 99 1.15 -3.03 -2.05
N CYS A 100 0.17 -2.15 -2.05
CA CYS A 100 -1.22 -2.41 -1.70
C CYS A 100 -2.12 -1.67 -2.70
N GLY A 101 -2.45 -2.32 -3.81
CA GLY A 101 -3.33 -1.78 -4.85
C GLY A 101 -2.82 -2.11 -6.24
N ASP A 102 -3.32 -1.36 -7.22
CA ASP A 102 -2.93 -1.48 -8.63
C ASP A 102 -1.94 -0.39 -9.08
N SER A 103 -1.51 0.49 -8.16
CA SER A 103 -0.30 1.30 -8.34
C SER A 103 0.93 0.41 -8.57
N ARG A 104 1.90 0.90 -9.36
CA ARG A 104 3.07 0.11 -9.78
C ARG A 104 4.39 0.87 -9.65
N ALA A 105 5.39 0.19 -9.14
CA ALA A 105 6.78 0.63 -9.17
C ALA A 105 7.55 -0.11 -10.27
N VAL A 106 8.32 0.65 -11.06
CA VAL A 106 9.18 0.14 -12.12
C VAL A 106 10.54 0.81 -11.98
N LEU A 107 11.61 0.01 -11.89
CA LEU A 107 12.98 0.50 -11.88
C LEU A 107 13.51 0.60 -13.30
N CYS A 108 13.91 1.80 -13.67
CA CYS A 108 14.70 2.02 -14.87
C CYS A 108 16.19 1.77 -14.55
N ARG A 109 16.79 0.77 -15.18
CA ARG A 109 18.23 0.47 -15.03
C ARG A 109 18.93 0.65 -16.38
N ALA A 110 19.86 1.59 -16.41
CA ALA A 110 20.76 1.80 -17.54
C ALA A 110 21.94 0.81 -17.48
N GLY A 111 22.29 0.24 -18.63
CA GLY A 111 23.45 -0.63 -18.85
C GLY A 111 23.77 -0.64 -20.35
N ASN A 112 24.05 -1.80 -20.93
CA ASN A 112 24.21 -1.93 -22.39
C ASN A 112 22.92 -1.63 -23.17
N ALA A 113 21.77 -1.70 -22.51
CA ALA A 113 20.47 -1.25 -23.00
C ALA A 113 19.66 -0.66 -21.82
N LEU A 114 18.56 0.04 -22.13
CA LEU A 114 17.62 0.53 -21.13
C LEU A 114 16.69 -0.61 -20.71
N HIS A 115 16.67 -0.95 -19.43
CA HIS A 115 15.79 -1.99 -18.89
C HIS A 115 14.75 -1.39 -17.94
N ALA A 116 13.48 -1.70 -18.18
CA ALA A 116 12.37 -1.42 -17.26
C ALA A 116 12.04 -2.68 -16.46
N LEU A 117 12.36 -2.67 -15.17
CA LEU A 117 12.19 -3.82 -14.26
C LEU A 117 10.99 -3.55 -13.33
N PRO A 118 9.88 -4.29 -13.45
CA PRO A 118 8.78 -4.15 -12.49
C PRO A 118 9.26 -4.58 -11.10
N LEU A 119 9.15 -3.69 -10.11
CA LEU A 119 9.52 -4.00 -8.72
C LEU A 119 8.30 -4.30 -7.84
N SER A 120 7.09 -4.11 -8.36
CA SER A 120 5.85 -4.51 -7.71
C SER A 120 4.90 -5.21 -8.69
N GLN A 121 3.96 -5.97 -8.14
CA GLN A 121 2.89 -6.61 -8.89
C GLN A 121 1.54 -6.07 -8.43
N ASP A 122 0.73 -5.61 -9.37
CA ASP A 122 -0.60 -5.06 -9.12
C ASP A 122 -1.49 -6.10 -8.44
N HIS A 123 -2.26 -5.65 -7.45
CA HIS A 123 -3.31 -6.42 -6.79
C HIS A 123 -4.61 -6.33 -7.59
N LYS A 124 -4.58 -6.97 -8.77
CA LYS A 124 -5.72 -7.07 -9.67
C LYS A 124 -6.63 -8.22 -9.29
N ARG A 125 -7.94 -7.99 -9.39
CA ARG A 125 -8.98 -9.01 -9.14
C ARG A 125 -8.90 -10.25 -10.04
N GLU A 126 -8.27 -10.14 -11.20
CA GLU A 126 -8.05 -11.26 -12.13
C GLU A 126 -6.89 -12.16 -11.71
N ARG A 127 -6.02 -11.71 -10.79
CA ARG A 127 -4.87 -12.51 -10.36
C ARG A 127 -5.39 -13.74 -9.61
N PRO A 128 -4.99 -14.98 -9.98
CA PRO A 128 -5.59 -16.19 -9.42
C PRO A 128 -5.48 -16.28 -7.89
N ASP A 129 -4.36 -15.87 -7.32
CA ASP A 129 -4.12 -15.82 -5.87
C ASP A 129 -5.03 -14.79 -5.18
N GLU A 130 -5.20 -13.59 -5.77
CA GLU A 130 -6.10 -12.57 -5.25
C GLU A 130 -7.56 -12.97 -5.35
N ARG A 131 -7.94 -13.63 -6.45
CA ARG A 131 -9.29 -14.17 -6.63
C ARG A 131 -9.59 -15.22 -5.58
N ALA A 132 -8.68 -16.18 -5.38
CA ALA A 132 -8.81 -17.20 -4.35
C ALA A 132 -8.92 -16.59 -2.95
N ARG A 133 -8.11 -15.56 -2.63
CA ARG A 133 -8.18 -14.84 -1.35
C ARG A 133 -9.52 -14.13 -1.15
N VAL A 134 -10.03 -13.45 -2.18
CA VAL A 134 -11.34 -12.75 -2.14
C VAL A 134 -12.47 -13.76 -1.94
N ASP A 135 -12.45 -14.87 -2.68
CA ASP A 135 -13.49 -15.90 -2.59
C ASP A 135 -13.44 -16.61 -1.21
N ALA A 136 -12.25 -16.89 -0.68
CA ALA A 136 -12.08 -17.46 0.67
C ALA A 136 -12.57 -16.53 1.79
N ALA A 137 -12.52 -15.21 1.58
CA ALA A 137 -13.08 -14.21 2.49
C ALA A 137 -14.60 -13.99 2.31
N GLY A 138 -15.28 -14.81 1.50
CA GLY A 138 -16.71 -14.69 1.19
C GLY A 138 -17.05 -13.53 0.26
N GLY A 139 -16.05 -12.88 -0.35
CA GLY A 139 -16.22 -11.95 -1.45
C GLY A 139 -16.50 -12.68 -2.77
N LYS A 140 -16.91 -11.93 -3.79
CA LYS A 140 -16.95 -12.41 -5.18
C LYS A 140 -16.52 -11.31 -6.13
N VAL A 141 -15.73 -11.64 -7.14
CA VAL A 141 -15.47 -10.74 -8.27
C VAL A 141 -16.61 -10.91 -9.27
N ARG A 142 -17.28 -9.81 -9.62
CA ARG A 142 -18.43 -9.77 -10.53
C ARG A 142 -18.20 -8.73 -11.62
N THR A 143 -18.83 -8.92 -12.76
CA THR A 143 -18.90 -7.88 -13.79
C THR A 143 -19.90 -6.83 -13.35
N SER A 144 -19.50 -5.56 -13.37
CA SER A 144 -20.35 -4.40 -13.11
C SER A 144 -21.07 -3.94 -14.38
N ASP A 145 -21.99 -3.00 -14.25
CA ASP A 145 -22.83 -2.50 -15.35
C ASP A 145 -22.01 -1.85 -16.49
N ASP A 146 -20.79 -1.40 -16.19
CA ASP A 146 -19.80 -0.86 -17.14
C ASP A 146 -18.96 -1.96 -17.85
N GLY A 147 -19.28 -3.24 -17.62
CA GLY A 147 -18.55 -4.38 -18.17
C GLY A 147 -17.22 -4.69 -17.47
N GLN A 148 -16.86 -3.97 -16.40
CA GLN A 148 -15.60 -4.20 -15.71
C GLN A 148 -15.75 -5.19 -14.55
N LEU A 149 -14.72 -6.02 -14.34
CA LEU A 149 -14.66 -6.87 -13.15
C LEU A 149 -14.41 -6.02 -11.91
N ARG A 150 -15.20 -6.26 -10.85
CA ARG A 150 -15.07 -5.58 -9.57
C ARG A 150 -15.30 -6.53 -8.40
N VAL A 151 -14.53 -6.35 -7.33
CA VAL A 151 -14.77 -7.03 -6.05
C VAL A 151 -16.09 -6.54 -5.49
N ARG A 152 -17.03 -7.48 -5.25
CA ARG A 152 -18.42 -7.23 -4.85
C ARG A 152 -19.18 -6.28 -5.78
N GLY A 153 -18.75 -6.12 -7.02
CA GLY A 153 -19.34 -5.16 -7.97
C GLY A 153 -18.95 -3.69 -7.74
N VAL A 154 -18.03 -3.41 -6.82
CA VAL A 154 -17.68 -2.03 -6.39
C VAL A 154 -16.22 -1.66 -6.68
N LEU A 155 -15.25 -2.45 -6.22
CA LEU A 155 -13.82 -2.08 -6.27
C LEU A 155 -13.10 -2.73 -7.45
N ALA A 156 -12.33 -1.96 -8.20
CA ALA A 156 -11.55 -2.44 -9.35
C ALA A 156 -10.21 -3.10 -8.96
N MET A 157 -9.86 -3.09 -7.67
CA MET A 157 -8.66 -3.73 -7.11
C MET A 157 -9.04 -4.67 -5.96
N SER A 158 -8.13 -5.58 -5.61
CA SER A 158 -8.37 -6.55 -4.55
C SER A 158 -7.81 -6.12 -3.19
N ARG A 159 -6.86 -5.18 -3.14
CA ARG A 159 -6.28 -4.65 -1.90
C ARG A 159 -6.23 -3.12 -1.95
N ALA A 160 -6.56 -2.48 -0.84
CA ALA A 160 -6.46 -1.05 -0.60
C ALA A 160 -6.30 -0.83 0.91
N LEU A 161 -5.79 0.35 1.28
CA LEU A 161 -5.90 0.94 2.62
C LEU A 161 -7.18 1.75 2.74
#